data_AF-A0A6C0BSI4-F1
#
_entry.id   AF-A0A6C0BSI4-F1
#
_cell.length_a   1.000
_cell.length_b   1.000
_cell.length_c   1.000
_cell.angle_alpha   90.00
_cell.angle_beta   90.00
_cell.angle_gamma   90.00
#
_symmetry.space_group_name_H-M   'P 1'
#
loop_
_entity.id
_entity.type
_entity.pdbx_description
1 polymer ?
#
loop_
_entity_poly.entity_id
_entity_poly.type
_entity_poly.pdbx_seq_one_letter_code
_entity_poly.pdbx_strand_id
1 'polypeptide(L)'
;MWCLFTSGWITRSNIHEDIIRENFQNEIDLLSLDMDGIDYWILKSLCIDTQLILPRVIVLEYNDIYGPERSITVPYRHDFDGWTDNWGGPNYCGASLMEFVRLLKKEYKFVGCNEHGFNGFFVRRDINGFNEVDDVETECFHFPKVQFGMKYRWPRVENREWVYV
;
A
#
# COMPACT_ATOMS: atom_id res chain seq x y z
N MET A 1 -17.96 23.01 -3.28
CA MET A 1 -17.20 21.78 -2.93
C MET A 1 -15.79 22.24 -2.63
N TRP A 2 -15.35 22.14 -1.37
CA TRP A 2 -14.01 22.58 -0.97
C TRP A 2 -13.10 21.36 -1.00
N CYS A 3 -11.96 21.49 -1.68
CA CYS A 3 -10.90 20.49 -1.68
C CYS A 3 -9.80 21.01 -0.75
N LEU A 4 -9.37 20.19 0.20
CA LEU A 4 -8.26 20.50 1.09
C LEU A 4 -6.97 19.93 0.50
N PHE A 5 -5.94 20.75 0.45
CA PHE A 5 -4.59 20.33 0.10
C PHE A 5 -3.65 20.63 1.26
N THR A 6 -2.92 19.62 1.70
CA THR A 6 -1.84 19.75 2.67
C THR A 6 -0.56 19.15 2.07
N SER A 7 0.58 19.57 2.57
CA SER A 7 1.89 19.06 2.16
C SER A 7 2.80 18.98 3.35
N GLY A 8 3.55 17.89 3.46
CA GLY A 8 4.49 17.69 4.55
C GLY A 8 5.18 16.35 4.42
N TRP A 9 6.25 16.17 5.20
CA TRP A 9 6.90 14.87 5.33
C TRP A 9 6.05 13.99 6.26
N ILE A 10 5.41 12.96 5.71
CA ILE A 10 4.42 12.18 6.44
C ILE A 10 5.09 11.07 7.27
N THR A 11 4.66 10.97 8.52
CA THR A 11 5.07 9.96 9.50
C THR A 11 3.83 9.32 10.10
N ARG A 12 3.99 8.23 10.87
CA ARG A 12 2.85 7.64 11.59
C ARG A 12 2.18 8.61 12.58
N SER A 13 2.91 9.57 13.15
CA SER A 13 2.36 10.45 14.19
C SER A 13 1.64 11.65 13.59
N ASN A 14 2.30 12.40 12.71
CA ASN A 14 1.73 13.66 12.21
C ASN A 14 0.49 13.45 11.34
N ILE A 15 0.36 12.32 10.63
CA ILE A 15 -0.83 12.04 9.84
C ILE A 15 -2.08 11.87 10.71
N HIS A 16 -1.94 11.40 11.96
CA HIS A 16 -3.09 11.32 12.88
C HIS A 16 -3.56 12.72 13.26
N GLU A 17 -2.62 13.61 13.57
CA GLU A 17 -2.92 15.00 13.90
C GLU A 17 -3.60 15.72 12.73
N ASP A 18 -3.11 15.50 11.50
CA ASP A 18 -3.71 16.06 10.29
C ASP A 18 -5.13 15.54 10.07
N ILE A 19 -5.36 14.23 10.15
CA ILE A 19 -6.71 13.64 9.97
C ILE A 19 -7.70 14.15 11.03
N ILE A 20 -7.27 14.27 12.29
CA ILE A 20 -8.10 14.79 13.38
C ILE A 20 -8.42 16.27 13.16
N ARG A 21 -7.41 17.08 12.87
CA ARG A 21 -7.57 18.54 12.67
C ARG A 21 -8.55 18.84 11.53
N GLU A 22 -8.48 18.07 10.46
CA GLU A 22 -9.30 18.26 9.26
C GLU A 22 -10.64 17.49 9.32
N ASN A 23 -10.93 16.83 10.45
CA ASN A 23 -12.19 16.13 10.73
C ASN A 23 -12.53 15.02 9.72
N PHE A 24 -11.53 14.25 9.27
CA PHE A 24 -11.69 13.09 8.36
C PHE A 24 -11.79 11.75 9.10
N GLN A 25 -12.18 11.76 10.38
CA GLN A 25 -12.22 10.57 11.23
C GLN A 25 -13.44 9.68 10.93
N ASN A 26 -13.35 8.40 11.28
CA ASN A 26 -14.38 7.37 11.08
C ASN A 26 -14.57 6.99 9.60
N GLU A 27 -15.80 6.81 9.15
CA GLU A 27 -16.11 6.33 7.81
C GLU A 27 -15.81 7.38 6.73
N ILE A 28 -15.02 6.98 5.73
CA ILE A 28 -14.80 7.73 4.50
C ILE A 28 -15.07 6.82 3.29
N ASP A 29 -15.47 7.37 2.16
CA ASP A 29 -15.81 6.55 0.99
C ASP A 29 -14.58 5.90 0.33
N LEU A 30 -13.47 6.64 0.22
CA LEU A 30 -12.28 6.20 -0.50
C LEU A 30 -11.01 6.70 0.18
N LEU A 31 -10.06 5.79 0.39
CA LEU A 31 -8.66 6.10 0.67
C LEU A 31 -7.81 5.67 -0.53
N SER A 32 -7.01 6.58 -1.08
CA SER A 32 -5.95 6.27 -2.05
C SER A 32 -4.61 6.53 -1.36
N LEU A 33 -3.70 5.55 -1.38
CA LEU A 33 -2.40 5.65 -0.72
C LEU A 33 -1.28 5.27 -1.69
N ASP A 34 -0.37 6.23 -1.90
CA ASP A 34 0.81 6.14 -2.75
C ASP A 34 1.80 7.21 -2.27
N MET A 35 2.83 6.80 -1.54
CA MET A 35 3.85 7.66 -0.92
C MET A 35 5.28 7.31 -1.33
N ASP A 36 5.49 6.24 -2.09
CA ASP A 36 6.83 5.72 -2.42
C ASP A 36 7.74 5.49 -1.19
N GLY A 37 7.18 5.08 -0.05
CA GLY A 37 7.92 5.10 1.21
C GLY A 37 7.45 4.05 2.21
N ILE A 38 6.85 4.50 3.30
CA ILE A 38 6.44 3.68 4.44
C ILE A 38 4.92 3.40 4.45
N ASP A 39 4.32 3.30 3.27
CA ASP A 39 2.88 3.16 2.99
C ASP A 39 2.19 2.13 3.90
N TYR A 40 2.80 0.94 4.01
CA TYR A 40 2.33 -0.12 4.91
C TYR A 40 2.11 0.35 6.35
N TRP A 41 3.08 1.10 6.88
CA TRP A 41 3.08 1.57 8.26
C TRP A 41 2.05 2.68 8.48
N ILE A 42 1.84 3.54 7.49
CA ILE A 42 0.80 4.57 7.52
C ILE A 42 -0.58 3.92 7.49
N LEU A 43 -0.80 2.99 6.55
CA LEU A 43 -2.07 2.28 6.41
C LEU A 43 -2.43 1.48 7.66
N LYS A 44 -1.48 0.65 8.15
CA LYS A 44 -1.63 -0.13 9.39
C LYS A 44 -1.97 0.78 10.56
N SER A 45 -1.25 1.88 10.72
CA SER A 45 -1.46 2.78 11.84
C SER A 45 -2.85 3.43 11.80
N LEU A 46 -3.29 3.91 10.63
CA LEU A 46 -4.55 4.63 10.47
C LEU A 46 -5.79 3.73 10.49
N CYS A 47 -5.74 2.59 9.80
CA CYS A 47 -6.92 1.78 9.50
C CYS A 47 -7.03 0.51 10.37
N ILE A 48 -5.91 0.02 10.92
CA ILE A 48 -5.86 -1.27 11.62
C ILE A 48 -5.58 -1.10 13.11
N ASP A 49 -4.51 -0.37 13.46
CA ASP A 49 -4.10 -0.21 14.86
C ASP A 49 -5.01 0.74 15.63
N THR A 50 -5.30 1.92 15.06
CA THR A 50 -6.15 2.92 15.72
C THR A 50 -7.57 2.96 15.19
N GLN A 51 -7.79 2.46 13.97
CA GLN A 51 -9.06 2.61 13.26
C GLN A 51 -9.54 4.08 13.21
N LEU A 52 -8.60 5.03 13.15
CA LEU A 52 -8.89 6.46 13.09
C LEU A 52 -9.73 6.80 11.86
N ILE A 53 -9.49 6.08 10.76
CA ILE A 53 -10.31 6.10 9.55
C ILE A 53 -10.76 4.68 9.20
N LEU A 54 -11.96 4.58 8.63
CA LEU A 54 -12.61 3.34 8.22
C LEU A 54 -13.09 3.46 6.76
N PRO A 55 -12.17 3.49 5.78
CA PRO A 55 -12.53 3.62 4.38
C PRO A 55 -13.50 2.52 3.92
N ARG A 56 -14.43 2.86 3.04
CA ARG A 56 -15.27 1.87 2.35
C ARG A 56 -14.47 1.14 1.27
N VAL A 57 -13.63 1.89 0.55
CA VAL A 57 -12.68 1.38 -0.43
C VAL A 57 -11.28 1.89 -0.12
N ILE A 58 -10.29 1.02 -0.21
CA ILE A 58 -8.87 1.38 -0.20
C ILE A 58 -8.28 1.02 -1.56
N VAL A 59 -7.62 2.00 -2.17
CA VAL A 59 -6.75 1.82 -3.34
C VAL A 59 -5.34 2.08 -2.84
N LEU A 60 -4.45 1.12 -3.02
CA LEU A 60 -3.08 1.23 -2.54
C LEU A 60 -2.09 0.86 -3.62
N GLU A 61 -1.04 1.65 -3.75
CA GLU A 61 0.10 1.25 -4.53
C GLU A 61 0.85 0.14 -3.78
N TYR A 62 1.17 -0.93 -4.49
CA TYR A 62 2.08 -1.96 -4.01
C TYR A 62 3.29 -2.03 -4.93
N ASN A 63 4.43 -2.48 -4.41
CA ASN A 63 5.60 -2.61 -5.24
C ASN A 63 5.57 -3.94 -6.01
N ASP A 64 5.26 -3.85 -7.31
CA ASP A 64 5.07 -4.98 -8.20
C ASP A 64 6.30 -5.86 -8.36
N ILE A 65 7.49 -5.29 -8.20
CA ILE A 65 8.75 -6.02 -8.39
C ILE A 65 8.95 -7.10 -7.31
N TYR A 66 8.24 -7.01 -6.17
CA TYR A 66 8.34 -7.98 -5.08
C TYR A 66 7.63 -9.30 -5.42
N GLY A 67 6.81 -9.32 -6.48
CA GLY A 67 6.12 -10.49 -6.97
C GLY A 67 4.96 -10.96 -6.06
N PRO A 68 4.24 -12.00 -6.48
CA PRO A 68 3.02 -12.45 -5.81
C PRO A 68 3.28 -13.23 -4.51
N GLU A 69 4.43 -13.89 -4.40
CA GLU A 69 4.71 -14.83 -3.30
C GLU A 69 5.25 -14.16 -2.04
N ARG A 70 5.98 -13.06 -2.17
CA ARG A 70 6.69 -12.44 -1.05
C ARG A 70 5.69 -11.65 -0.21
N SER A 71 5.76 -11.83 1.11
CA SER A 71 5.04 -11.01 2.10
C SER A 71 6.05 -10.16 2.86
N ILE A 72 6.35 -8.98 2.30
CA ILE A 72 7.40 -8.10 2.80
C ILE A 72 7.00 -6.63 2.72
N THR A 73 7.57 -5.84 3.64
CA THR A 73 7.55 -4.37 3.61
C THR A 73 8.93 -3.83 3.99
N VAL A 74 9.22 -2.59 3.59
CA VAL A 74 10.39 -1.86 4.09
C VAL A 74 10.29 -1.59 5.61
N PRO A 75 11.40 -1.49 6.35
CA PRO A 75 11.38 -1.14 7.76
C PRO A 75 10.84 0.28 7.99
N TYR A 76 10.12 0.48 9.09
CA TYR A 76 9.68 1.82 9.45
C TYR A 76 10.88 2.67 9.84
N ARG A 77 11.10 3.76 9.10
CA ARG A 77 11.89 4.90 9.56
C ARG A 77 11.11 6.18 9.25
N HIS A 78 11.08 7.09 10.23
CA HIS A 78 10.34 8.35 10.08
C HIS A 78 10.94 9.25 9.01
N ASP A 79 12.15 9.00 8.55
CA ASP A 79 12.94 9.69 7.52
C ASP A 79 13.20 8.80 6.29
N PHE A 80 12.39 7.75 6.09
CA PHE A 80 12.55 6.84 4.97
C PHE A 80 12.27 7.52 3.63
N ASP A 81 13.27 7.56 2.76
CA ASP A 81 13.16 8.07 1.40
C ASP A 81 13.42 6.95 0.37
N GLY A 82 12.35 6.51 -0.31
CA GLY A 82 12.40 5.48 -1.34
C GLY A 82 13.06 5.95 -2.65
N TRP A 83 13.24 7.25 -2.84
CA TRP A 83 13.83 7.85 -4.05
C TRP A 83 15.35 8.01 -3.98
N THR A 84 15.98 7.50 -2.92
CA THR A 84 17.45 7.52 -2.76
C THR A 84 18.19 6.57 -3.70
N ASP A 85 17.47 5.70 -4.42
CA ASP A 85 18.05 4.79 -5.40
C ASP A 85 18.27 5.49 -6.77
N ASN A 86 19.52 5.49 -7.26
CA ASN A 86 19.92 6.14 -8.53
C ASN A 86 19.44 5.41 -9.81
N TRP A 87 18.34 4.67 -9.75
CA TRP A 87 17.90 3.74 -10.79
C TRP A 87 16.62 4.15 -11.52
N GLY A 88 16.19 5.40 -11.37
CA GLY A 88 15.05 5.96 -12.10
C GLY A 88 13.67 5.65 -11.49
N GLY A 89 13.62 5.37 -10.18
CA GLY A 89 12.37 5.16 -9.44
C GLY A 89 12.59 4.36 -8.16
N PRO A 90 11.62 4.38 -7.22
CA PRO A 90 11.76 3.74 -5.93
C PRO A 90 11.56 2.22 -6.08
N ASN A 91 12.66 1.47 -5.97
CA ASN A 91 12.63 0.00 -5.99
C ASN A 91 12.56 -0.57 -4.58
N TYR A 92 12.93 0.22 -3.58
CA TYR A 92 12.96 -0.15 -2.17
C TYR A 92 12.03 0.80 -1.41
N CYS A 93 10.73 0.54 -1.52
CA CYS A 93 9.66 1.31 -0.89
C CYS A 93 8.40 0.44 -0.71
N GLY A 94 7.47 0.90 0.12
CA GLY A 94 6.17 0.29 0.29
C GLY A 94 6.23 -1.16 0.74
N ALA A 95 5.26 -1.95 0.26
CA ALA A 95 5.13 -3.37 0.56
C ALA A 95 4.65 -4.17 -0.66
N SER A 96 4.79 -5.49 -0.54
CA SER A 96 4.25 -6.45 -1.51
C SER A 96 2.72 -6.49 -1.46
N LEU A 97 2.07 -6.84 -2.58
CA LEU A 97 0.61 -7.01 -2.60
C LEU A 97 0.14 -8.04 -1.57
N MET A 98 0.84 -9.18 -1.46
CA MET A 98 0.53 -10.22 -0.49
C MET A 98 0.51 -9.69 0.96
N GLU A 99 1.46 -8.82 1.31
CA GLU A 99 1.52 -8.23 2.64
C GLU A 99 0.32 -7.31 2.92
N PHE A 100 -0.10 -6.51 1.94
CA PHE A 100 -1.32 -5.71 2.07
C PHE A 100 -2.58 -6.55 2.20
N VAL A 101 -2.68 -7.63 1.41
CA VAL A 101 -3.79 -8.60 1.51
C VAL A 101 -3.86 -9.20 2.90
N ARG A 102 -2.73 -9.58 3.50
CA ARG A 102 -2.68 -10.14 4.86
C ARG A 102 -3.03 -9.10 5.91
N LEU A 103 -2.45 -7.90 5.82
CA LEU A 103 -2.71 -6.80 6.75
C LEU A 103 -4.20 -6.47 6.85
N LEU A 104 -4.87 -6.39 5.70
CA LEU A 104 -6.26 -5.93 5.61
C LEU A 104 -7.28 -7.08 5.70
N LYS A 105 -6.85 -8.35 5.73
CA LYS A 105 -7.73 -9.51 5.56
C LYS A 105 -8.89 -9.54 6.54
N LYS A 106 -8.74 -9.06 7.77
CA LYS A 106 -9.82 -9.17 8.76
C LYS A 106 -10.93 -8.14 8.52
N GLU A 107 -10.61 -6.97 8.02
CA GLU A 107 -11.55 -5.85 7.86
C GLU A 107 -11.98 -5.62 6.39
N TYR A 108 -11.18 -6.04 5.42
CA TYR A 108 -11.38 -5.82 3.99
C TYR A 108 -11.25 -7.11 3.17
N LYS A 109 -11.91 -7.09 2.01
CA LYS A 109 -11.77 -8.06 0.92
C LYS A 109 -10.82 -7.49 -0.11
N PHE A 110 -9.82 -8.25 -0.53
CA PHE A 110 -9.08 -7.94 -1.75
C PHE A 110 -9.96 -8.27 -2.95
N VAL A 111 -10.16 -7.30 -3.87
CA VAL A 111 -11.08 -7.46 -5.01
C VAL A 111 -10.37 -7.45 -6.37
N GLY A 112 -9.04 -7.28 -6.37
CA GLY A 112 -8.21 -7.32 -7.57
C GLY A 112 -7.16 -6.22 -7.61
N CYS A 113 -6.35 -6.23 -8.67
CA CYS A 113 -5.30 -5.25 -8.93
C CYS A 113 -5.44 -4.68 -10.35
N ASN A 114 -4.82 -3.53 -10.58
CA ASN A 114 -4.63 -3.01 -11.93
C ASN A 114 -3.66 -3.90 -12.72
N GLU A 115 -3.97 -4.17 -13.99
CA GLU A 115 -3.18 -5.02 -14.91
C GLU A 115 -1.70 -4.64 -15.00
N HIS A 116 -1.34 -3.36 -14.84
CA HIS A 116 0.05 -2.90 -14.93
C HIS A 116 0.83 -3.02 -13.62
N GLY A 117 0.23 -3.61 -12.60
CA GLY A 117 0.87 -3.88 -11.32
C GLY A 117 0.95 -2.71 -10.35
N PHE A 118 0.25 -1.59 -10.62
CA PHE A 118 0.39 -0.40 -9.77
C PHE A 118 -0.45 -0.50 -8.49
N ASN A 119 -1.75 -0.71 -8.64
CA ASN A 119 -2.70 -0.53 -7.54
C ASN A 119 -3.45 -1.82 -7.20
N GLY A 120 -3.57 -2.10 -5.91
CA GLY A 120 -4.49 -3.10 -5.35
C GLY A 120 -5.77 -2.44 -4.85
N PHE A 121 -6.89 -3.14 -4.98
CA PHE A 121 -8.21 -2.65 -4.60
C PHE A 121 -8.77 -3.50 -3.46
N PHE A 122 -9.22 -2.83 -2.41
CA PHE A 122 -9.74 -3.45 -1.20
C PHE A 122 -11.07 -2.83 -0.82
N VAL A 123 -12.05 -3.66 -0.47
CA VAL A 123 -13.41 -3.24 -0.13
C VAL A 123 -13.76 -3.73 1.26
N ARG A 124 -14.27 -2.85 2.13
CA ARG A 124 -14.63 -3.21 3.50
C ARG A 124 -15.63 -4.37 3.52
N ARG A 125 -15.46 -5.32 4.46
CA ARG A 125 -16.19 -6.60 4.43
C ARG A 125 -17.72 -6.48 4.49
N ASP A 126 -18.23 -5.44 5.13
CA ASP A 126 -19.67 -5.13 5.25
C ASP A 126 -20.31 -4.60 3.96
N ILE A 127 -19.50 -4.26 2.94
CA ILE A 127 -20.00 -3.78 1.65
C ILE A 127 -20.30 -4.96 0.72
N ASN A 128 -21.57 -5.06 0.35
CA ASN A 128 -22.09 -6.08 -0.56
C ASN A 128 -21.76 -5.78 -2.03
N GLY A 129 -21.85 -6.81 -2.89
CA GLY A 129 -21.69 -6.66 -4.35
C GLY A 129 -20.25 -6.81 -4.87
N PHE A 130 -19.29 -7.10 -4.00
CA PHE A 130 -17.89 -7.36 -4.36
C PHE A 130 -17.44 -8.74 -3.87
N ASN A 131 -16.86 -9.52 -4.77
CA ASN A 131 -16.29 -10.82 -4.48
C ASN A 131 -14.83 -10.67 -4.06
N GLU A 132 -14.43 -11.43 -3.04
CA GLU A 132 -13.03 -11.55 -2.63
C GLU A 132 -12.28 -12.40 -3.66
N VAL A 133 -11.06 -11.98 -4.00
CA VAL A 133 -10.15 -12.74 -4.84
C VAL A 133 -9.21 -13.51 -3.92
N ASP A 134 -9.27 -14.83 -3.99
CA ASP A 134 -8.50 -15.71 -3.11
C ASP A 134 -7.00 -15.81 -3.48
N ASP A 135 -6.67 -15.52 -4.74
CA ASP A 135 -5.32 -15.62 -5.27
C ASP A 135 -4.70 -14.24 -5.54
N VAL A 136 -3.50 -14.02 -4.99
CA VAL A 136 -2.71 -12.82 -5.23
C VAL A 136 -1.94 -12.94 -6.56
N GLU A 137 -1.74 -14.17 -7.06
CA GLU A 137 -1.24 -14.48 -8.40
C GLU A 137 -2.31 -14.15 -9.46
N THR A 138 -2.58 -12.86 -9.53
CA THR A 138 -3.52 -12.22 -10.44
C THR A 138 -2.82 -11.91 -11.76
N GLU A 139 -3.62 -11.71 -12.82
CA GLU A 139 -3.13 -11.39 -14.16
C GLU A 139 -2.17 -10.19 -14.20
N CYS A 140 -2.23 -9.29 -13.20
CA CYS A 140 -1.33 -8.14 -13.14
C CYS A 140 0.15 -8.52 -13.02
N PHE A 141 0.50 -9.66 -12.40
CA PHE A 141 1.90 -10.09 -12.36
C PHE A 141 2.40 -10.63 -13.69
N HIS A 142 1.53 -11.04 -14.62
CA HIS A 142 1.91 -11.54 -15.94
C HIS A 142 2.23 -10.42 -16.95
N PHE A 143 1.90 -9.17 -16.63
CA PHE A 143 2.12 -8.06 -17.53
C PHE A 143 3.62 -7.82 -17.78
N PRO A 144 4.06 -7.53 -19.03
CA PRO A 144 5.49 -7.46 -19.37
C PRO A 144 6.32 -6.49 -18.51
N LYS A 145 5.73 -5.36 -18.11
CA LYS A 145 6.38 -4.40 -17.20
C LYS A 145 6.67 -5.01 -15.82
N VAL A 146 5.72 -5.76 -15.28
CA VAL A 146 5.86 -6.38 -13.96
C VAL A 146 6.88 -7.52 -14.01
N GLN A 147 6.79 -8.38 -15.04
CA GLN A 147 7.79 -9.43 -15.30
C GLN A 147 9.20 -8.87 -15.46
N PHE A 148 9.34 -7.74 -16.16
CA PHE A 148 10.62 -7.03 -16.27
C PHE A 148 11.10 -6.53 -14.89
N GLY A 149 10.20 -5.96 -14.08
CA GLY A 149 10.51 -5.50 -12.73
C GLY A 149 11.01 -6.63 -11.82
N MET A 150 10.27 -7.73 -11.74
CA MET A 150 10.66 -8.90 -10.95
C MET A 150 12.00 -9.49 -11.41
N LYS A 151 12.28 -9.50 -12.72
CA LYS A 151 13.51 -10.09 -13.26
C LYS A 151 14.73 -9.19 -13.11
N TYR A 152 14.60 -7.88 -13.26
CA TYR A 152 15.75 -6.97 -13.41
C TYR A 152 15.83 -5.84 -12.37
N ARG A 153 14.73 -5.51 -11.69
CA ARG A 153 14.69 -4.47 -10.64
C ARG A 153 14.77 -5.09 -9.25
N TRP A 154 14.04 -6.16 -8.97
CA TRP A 154 14.07 -6.84 -7.67
C TRP A 154 15.48 -7.26 -7.21
N PRO A 155 16.34 -7.89 -8.04
CA PRO A 155 17.68 -8.28 -7.60
C PRO A 155 18.57 -7.13 -7.11
N ARG A 156 18.22 -5.88 -7.45
CA ARG A 156 18.97 -4.68 -7.01
C ARG A 156 18.70 -4.34 -5.54
N VAL A 157 17.57 -4.80 -5.00
CA VAL A 157 17.10 -4.46 -3.66
C VAL A 157 16.87 -5.69 -2.78
N GLU A 158 16.95 -6.90 -3.32
CA GLU A 158 16.68 -8.14 -2.57
C GLU A 158 17.55 -8.31 -1.31
N ASN A 159 18.79 -7.78 -1.33
CA ASN A 159 19.73 -7.84 -0.22
C ASN A 159 19.63 -6.65 0.76
N ARG A 160 18.65 -5.76 0.57
CA ARG A 160 18.33 -4.70 1.54
C ARG A 160 17.66 -5.30 2.78
N GLU A 161 17.43 -4.45 3.78
CA GLU A 161 16.69 -4.84 4.98
C GLU A 161 15.20 -5.01 4.66
N TRP A 162 14.59 -6.11 5.09
CA TRP A 162 13.16 -6.34 4.87
C TRP A 162 12.48 -6.77 6.16
N VAL A 163 11.24 -6.35 6.35
CA VAL A 163 10.38 -6.85 7.42
C VAL A 163 9.46 -7.91 6.84
N TYR A 164 9.53 -9.12 7.41
CA TYR A 164 8.66 -10.25 7.14
C TYR A 164 7.57 -10.28 8.20
N VAL A 165 6.30 -10.34 7.80
CA VAL A 165 5.15 -10.22 8.71
C VAL A 165 4.25 -11.45 8.72
#